data_AF-A0A6A9SGN1-F1
#
_entry.id   AF-A0A6A9SGN1-F1
#
_cell.length_a   1.000
_cell.length_b   1.000
_cell.length_c   1.000
_cell.angle_alpha   90.00
_cell.angle_beta   90.00
_cell.angle_gamma   90.00
#
_symmetry.space_group_name_H-M   'P 1'
#
loop_
_entity.id
_entity.type
_entity.pdbx_description
1 polymer ?
#
loop_
_entity_poly.entity_id
_entity_poly.type
_entity_poly.pdbx_seq_one_letter_code
_entity_poly.pdbx_strand_id
1 'polypeptide(L)'
;MGDDRAVYGEAWVYESIVGAIPGVDVSDRTVVVVQFAGFEAVLLALAFAYDLPGAILPGTAAVAVAAAGSAFMLDIGRRARNPGVPVRYRRLLFASSIEVVLGVVAYVALLTYLFVYDPRDGATLFAALLGERPPAVPAAFALLVLWDVCYRIGTGWWAAVVALWRSLTYEFDADTAAVLRAVDRRTLAFGAVQSVLLPFVWTHPPLVVAVAGHVAAVVLVATGALLATK
;
A
#
# COMPACT_ATOMS: atom_id res chain seq x y z
N MET A 1 10.28 -10.24 30.32
CA MET A 1 10.03 -8.79 30.42
C MET A 1 11.00 -8.11 29.47
N GLY A 2 10.59 -8.02 28.20
CA GLY A 2 11.39 -7.50 27.09
C GLY A 2 10.55 -6.48 26.34
N ASP A 3 11.18 -5.39 25.97
CA ASP A 3 10.64 -4.10 25.55
C ASP A 3 10.03 -4.15 24.14
N ASP A 4 8.75 -4.48 24.02
CA ASP A 4 7.99 -4.52 22.74
C ASP A 4 7.11 -3.27 22.55
N ARG A 5 7.57 -2.12 23.04
CA ARG A 5 7.00 -0.84 22.62
C ARG A 5 7.70 -0.44 21.33
N ALA A 6 6.96 -0.45 20.21
CA ALA A 6 7.42 0.20 18.98
C ALA A 6 7.93 1.61 19.33
N VAL A 7 9.25 1.79 19.36
CA VAL A 7 9.87 3.06 19.70
C VAL A 7 9.46 4.05 18.61
N TYR A 8 8.89 5.19 19.02
CA TYR A 8 8.50 6.28 18.11
C TYR A 8 9.65 6.55 17.11
N GLY A 9 9.39 6.34 15.81
CA GLY A 9 10.37 6.52 14.72
C GLY A 9 11.07 5.27 14.18
N GLU A 10 10.77 4.07 14.69
CA GLU A 10 11.32 2.79 14.17
C GLU A 10 10.31 1.88 13.46
N ALA A 11 9.08 2.34 13.27
CA ALA A 11 7.98 1.59 12.67
C ALA A 11 7.08 2.54 11.85
N TRP A 12 6.46 2.02 10.79
CA TRP A 12 5.47 2.79 10.02
C TRP A 12 4.21 3.08 10.85
N VAL A 13 3.46 4.12 10.48
CA VAL A 13 2.21 4.51 11.16
C VAL A 13 1.22 3.34 11.29
N TYR A 14 1.17 2.45 10.29
CA TYR A 14 0.38 1.23 10.40
C TYR A 14 0.85 0.29 11.51
N GLU A 15 2.16 0.02 11.60
CA GLU A 15 2.73 -0.82 12.65
C GLU A 15 2.47 -0.24 14.04
N SER A 16 2.53 1.09 14.20
CA SER A 16 2.25 1.73 15.49
C SER A 16 0.79 1.67 15.90
N ILE A 17 -0.17 1.68 14.96
CA ILE A 17 -1.59 1.47 15.25
C ILE A 17 -1.86 0.02 15.68
N VAL A 18 -1.28 -0.95 14.98
CA VAL A 18 -1.46 -2.38 15.30
C VAL A 18 -0.82 -2.73 16.65
N GLY A 19 0.39 -2.21 16.93
CA GLY A 19 1.11 -2.45 18.18
C GLY A 19 0.55 -1.72 19.40
N ALA A 20 -0.44 -0.83 19.24
CA ALA A 20 -1.04 -0.08 20.35
C ALA A 20 -2.10 -0.86 21.14
N ILE A 21 -2.52 -2.05 20.69
CA ILE A 21 -3.53 -2.87 21.38
C ILE A 21 -2.84 -3.67 22.51
N PRO A 22 -3.08 -3.35 23.79
CA PRO A 22 -2.35 -3.99 24.89
C PRO A 22 -2.75 -5.47 25.05
N GLY A 23 -1.76 -6.37 25.15
CA GLY A 23 -1.96 -7.77 25.57
C GLY A 23 -2.29 -8.77 24.45
N VAL A 24 -2.12 -8.39 23.18
CA VAL A 24 -2.50 -9.20 22.03
C VAL A 24 -1.26 -9.44 21.13
N ASP A 25 -0.46 -10.45 21.46
CA ASP A 25 0.67 -10.91 20.63
C ASP A 25 0.16 -11.77 19.47
N VAL A 26 -0.12 -11.13 18.34
CA VAL A 26 -0.64 -11.81 17.15
C VAL A 26 0.41 -11.82 16.06
N SER A 27 0.60 -12.98 15.42
CA SER A 27 1.49 -13.07 14.26
C SER A 27 1.07 -12.11 13.14
N ASP A 28 2.04 -11.53 12.42
CA ASP A 28 1.80 -10.65 11.27
C ASP A 28 0.84 -11.25 10.26
N ARG A 29 0.95 -12.57 10.05
CA ARG A 29 0.08 -13.30 9.13
C ARG A 29 -1.38 -13.23 9.58
N THR A 30 -1.63 -13.43 10.87
CA THR A 30 -2.98 -13.34 11.44
C THR A 30 -3.52 -11.92 11.33
N VAL A 31 -2.69 -10.90 11.60
CA VAL A 31 -3.09 -9.48 11.46
C VAL A 31 -3.57 -9.20 10.04
N VAL A 32 -2.79 -9.59 9.03
CA VAL A 32 -3.16 -9.40 7.61
C VAL A 32 -4.41 -10.19 7.25
N VAL A 33 -4.55 -11.44 7.71
CA VAL A 33 -5.73 -12.26 7.43
C VAL A 33 -7.00 -11.67 8.06
N VAL A 34 -6.91 -11.22 9.30
CA VAL A 34 -8.05 -10.59 10.01
C VAL A 34 -8.42 -9.27 9.34
N GLN A 35 -7.44 -8.45 8.94
CA GLN A 35 -7.69 -7.22 8.18
C GLN A 35 -8.40 -7.52 6.86
N PHE A 36 -7.85 -8.44 6.05
CA PHE A 36 -8.44 -8.83 4.78
C PHE A 36 -9.87 -9.35 4.97
N ALA A 37 -10.07 -10.30 5.89
CA ALA A 37 -11.38 -10.87 6.17
C ALA A 37 -12.39 -9.82 6.69
N GLY A 38 -11.94 -8.87 7.51
CA GLY A 38 -12.78 -7.80 8.03
C GLY A 38 -13.25 -6.84 6.93
N PHE A 39 -12.32 -6.33 6.12
CA PHE A 39 -12.67 -5.47 4.99
C PHE A 39 -13.51 -6.19 3.95
N GLU A 40 -13.18 -7.44 3.62
CA GLU A 40 -13.93 -8.25 2.66
C GLU A 40 -15.35 -8.54 3.18
N ALA A 41 -15.51 -8.86 4.47
CA ALA A 41 -16.83 -9.09 5.06
C ALA A 41 -17.70 -7.82 5.02
N VAL A 42 -17.14 -6.66 5.32
CA VAL A 42 -17.85 -5.38 5.22
C VAL A 42 -18.22 -5.07 3.77
N LEU A 43 -17.29 -5.26 2.83
CA LEU A 43 -17.54 -5.11 1.40
C LEU A 43 -18.71 -5.96 0.95
N LEU A 44 -18.67 -7.27 1.22
CA LEU A 44 -19.72 -8.21 0.83
C LEU A 44 -21.05 -7.87 1.50
N ALA A 45 -21.04 -7.57 2.80
CA ALA A 45 -22.25 -7.18 3.52
C ALA A 45 -22.90 -5.93 2.91
N LEU A 46 -22.12 -4.91 2.57
CA LEU A 46 -22.61 -3.70 1.91
C LEU A 46 -23.09 -3.99 0.49
N ALA A 47 -22.35 -4.79 -0.29
CA ALA A 47 -22.74 -5.14 -1.64
C ALA A 47 -24.08 -5.88 -1.67
N PHE A 48 -24.32 -6.81 -0.75
CA PHE A 48 -25.60 -7.51 -0.64
C PHE A 48 -26.72 -6.62 -0.06
N ALA A 49 -26.43 -5.81 0.96
CA ALA A 49 -27.44 -4.96 1.61
C ALA A 49 -27.94 -3.83 0.71
N TYR A 50 -27.10 -3.34 -0.20
CA TYR A 50 -27.41 -2.22 -1.11
C TYR A 50 -27.60 -2.64 -2.58
N ASP A 51 -27.60 -3.94 -2.88
CA ASP A 51 -27.72 -4.48 -4.24
C ASP A 51 -26.66 -3.92 -5.22
N LEU A 52 -25.38 -4.01 -4.83
CA LEU A 52 -24.22 -3.50 -5.57
C LEU A 52 -23.28 -4.63 -6.03
N PRO A 53 -23.73 -5.61 -6.82
CA PRO A 53 -22.89 -6.75 -7.23
C PRO A 53 -21.68 -6.32 -8.08
N GLY A 54 -21.80 -5.22 -8.84
CA GLY A 54 -20.72 -4.65 -9.64
C GLY A 54 -19.53 -4.14 -8.81
N ALA A 55 -19.75 -3.82 -7.53
CA ALA A 55 -18.70 -3.37 -6.63
C ALA A 55 -17.85 -4.50 -6.03
N ILE A 56 -18.32 -5.75 -6.09
CA ILE A 56 -17.68 -6.88 -5.38
C ILE A 56 -16.27 -7.11 -5.93
N LEU A 57 -16.12 -7.47 -7.21
CA LEU A 57 -14.81 -7.75 -7.80
C LEU A 57 -13.80 -6.59 -7.69
N PRO A 58 -14.13 -5.34 -8.07
CA PRO A 58 -13.20 -4.21 -7.92
C PRO A 58 -12.90 -3.91 -6.44
N GLY A 59 -13.88 -4.04 -5.55
CA GLY A 59 -13.69 -3.88 -4.11
C GLY A 59 -12.74 -4.92 -3.54
N THR A 60 -12.95 -6.20 -3.85
CA THR A 60 -12.11 -7.32 -3.41
C THR A 60 -10.68 -7.14 -3.92
N ALA A 61 -10.51 -6.70 -5.18
CA ALA A 61 -9.20 -6.38 -5.73
C ALA A 61 -8.49 -5.27 -4.94
N ALA A 62 -9.19 -4.19 -4.61
CA ALA A 62 -8.65 -3.09 -3.81
C ALA A 62 -8.28 -3.54 -2.38
N VAL A 63 -9.16 -4.31 -1.73
CA VAL A 63 -8.92 -4.89 -0.39
C VAL A 63 -7.72 -5.86 -0.41
N ALA A 64 -7.59 -6.68 -1.46
CA ALA A 64 -6.46 -7.58 -1.63
C ALA A 64 -5.14 -6.82 -1.81
N VAL A 65 -5.12 -5.75 -2.60
CA VAL A 65 -3.94 -4.88 -2.77
C VAL A 65 -3.55 -4.23 -1.43
N ALA A 66 -4.51 -3.73 -0.68
CA ALA A 66 -4.30 -3.15 0.65
C ALA A 66 -3.74 -4.18 1.66
N ALA A 67 -4.28 -5.40 1.67
CA ALA A 67 -3.78 -6.49 2.51
C ALA A 67 -2.37 -6.95 2.11
N ALA A 68 -2.10 -7.06 0.81
CA ALA A 68 -0.76 -7.36 0.28
C ALA A 68 0.24 -6.27 0.68
N GLY A 69 -0.16 -5.00 0.62
CA GLY A 69 0.61 -3.87 1.13
C GLY A 69 0.91 -4.02 2.60
N SER A 70 -0.06 -4.39 3.43
CA SER A 70 0.12 -4.59 4.86
C SER A 70 1.11 -5.71 5.17
N ALA A 71 1.03 -6.86 4.48
CA ALA A 71 2.02 -7.93 4.61
C ALA A 71 3.43 -7.49 4.19
N PHE A 72 3.52 -6.73 3.10
CA PHE A 72 4.76 -6.14 2.64
C PHE A 72 5.38 -5.20 3.67
N MET A 73 4.57 -4.33 4.28
CA MET A 73 5.00 -3.36 5.30
C MET A 73 5.60 -4.05 6.51
N LEU A 74 4.91 -5.06 7.02
CA LEU A 74 5.35 -5.83 8.18
C LEU A 74 6.64 -6.62 7.92
N ASP A 75 6.78 -7.24 6.74
CA ASP A 75 8.00 -7.97 6.38
C ASP A 75 9.20 -7.02 6.21
N ILE A 76 9.02 -5.85 5.57
CA ILE A 76 10.06 -4.82 5.48
C ILE A 76 10.44 -4.32 6.87
N GLY A 77 9.46 -3.97 7.71
CA GLY A 77 9.66 -3.55 9.09
C GLY A 77 10.61 -4.49 9.83
N ARG A 78 10.29 -5.78 9.79
CA ARG A 78 11.09 -6.84 10.43
C ARG A 78 12.51 -6.92 9.86
N ARG A 79 12.67 -6.90 8.54
CA ARG A 79 14.00 -7.07 7.89
C ARG A 79 14.88 -5.84 8.00
N ALA A 80 14.32 -4.63 8.00
CA ALA A 80 15.06 -3.38 8.14
C ALA A 80 15.63 -3.19 9.56
N ARG A 81 15.16 -3.98 10.52
CA ARG A 81 15.68 -4.03 11.90
C ARG A 81 16.80 -5.08 12.09
N ASN A 82 17.21 -5.80 11.04
CA ASN A 82 18.33 -6.75 11.13
C ASN A 82 19.66 -6.05 11.45
N PRO A 83 20.57 -6.72 12.19
CA PRO A 83 21.95 -6.27 12.34
C PRO A 83 22.62 -6.06 10.97
N GLY A 84 23.44 -5.02 10.85
CA GLY A 84 24.11 -4.66 9.59
C GLY A 84 23.34 -3.66 8.71
N VAL A 85 22.03 -3.48 8.93
CA VAL A 85 21.26 -2.48 8.18
C VAL A 85 21.59 -1.06 8.68
N PRO A 86 21.96 -0.09 7.80
CA PRO A 86 22.35 1.24 8.22
C PRO A 86 21.22 2.00 8.92
N VAL A 87 21.53 2.63 10.06
CA VAL A 87 20.55 3.42 10.84
C VAL A 87 19.94 4.55 10.01
N ARG A 88 20.73 5.19 9.13
CA ARG A 88 20.23 6.28 8.26
C ARG A 88 19.19 5.77 7.26
N TYR A 89 19.39 4.57 6.71
CA TYR A 89 18.40 3.92 5.85
C TYR A 89 17.10 3.64 6.63
N ARG A 90 17.21 3.06 7.84
CA ARG A 90 16.06 2.81 8.72
C ARG A 90 15.29 4.10 9.04
N ARG A 91 15.97 5.18 9.39
CA ARG A 91 15.32 6.48 9.68
C ARG A 91 14.65 7.09 8.46
N LEU A 92 15.26 7.02 7.28
CA LEU A 92 14.62 7.51 6.05
C LEU A 92 13.35 6.70 5.74
N LEU A 93 13.41 5.39 5.95
CA LEU A 93 12.30 4.48 5.71
C LEU A 93 11.13 4.72 6.68
N PHE A 94 11.37 4.88 7.98
CA PHE A 94 10.31 4.92 9.00
C PHE A 94 10.01 6.29 9.61
N ALA A 95 10.98 7.19 9.71
CA ALA A 95 10.85 8.42 10.50
C ALA A 95 10.59 9.68 9.66
N SER A 96 10.56 9.57 8.33
CA SER A 96 10.43 10.73 7.44
C SER A 96 8.98 11.17 7.22
N SER A 97 7.99 10.31 7.51
CA SER A 97 6.57 10.52 7.19
C SER A 97 6.29 10.81 5.70
N ILE A 98 7.29 10.63 4.83
CA ILE A 98 7.17 10.91 3.39
C ILE A 98 6.15 9.95 2.76
N GLU A 99 6.07 8.71 3.23
CA GLU A 99 5.08 7.74 2.81
C GLU A 99 3.65 8.22 3.04
N VAL A 100 3.39 8.89 4.18
CA VAL A 100 2.09 9.48 4.50
C VAL A 100 1.81 10.66 3.58
N VAL A 101 2.78 11.56 3.38
CA VAL A 101 2.62 12.71 2.48
C VAL A 101 2.31 12.25 1.06
N LEU A 102 3.04 11.26 0.54
CA LEU A 102 2.80 10.69 -0.79
C LEU A 102 1.41 10.04 -0.88
N GLY A 103 1.00 9.31 0.17
CA GLY A 103 -0.34 8.73 0.26
C GLY A 103 -1.45 9.78 0.24
N VAL A 104 -1.29 10.87 1.01
CA VAL A 104 -2.23 12.01 1.03
C VAL A 104 -2.29 12.70 -0.33
N VAL A 105 -1.15 12.99 -0.95
CA VAL A 105 -1.12 13.62 -2.27
C VAL A 105 -1.81 12.74 -3.31
N ALA A 106 -1.51 11.43 -3.31
CA ALA A 106 -2.16 10.47 -4.20
C ALA A 106 -3.67 10.39 -3.97
N TYR A 107 -4.10 10.37 -2.71
CA TYR A 107 -5.52 10.33 -2.36
C TYR A 107 -6.25 11.61 -2.73
N VAL A 108 -5.67 12.79 -2.47
CA VAL A 108 -6.25 14.08 -2.89
C VAL A 108 -6.34 14.17 -4.41
N ALA A 109 -5.33 13.70 -5.14
CA ALA A 109 -5.38 13.62 -6.60
C ALA A 109 -6.49 12.67 -7.07
N LEU A 110 -6.66 11.52 -6.41
CA LEU A 110 -7.75 10.58 -6.71
C LEU A 110 -9.13 11.19 -6.41
N LEU A 111 -9.33 11.85 -5.27
CA LEU A 111 -10.57 12.55 -4.97
C LEU A 111 -10.87 13.64 -5.99
N THR A 112 -9.86 14.39 -6.40
CA THR A 112 -9.98 15.41 -7.44
C THR A 112 -10.39 14.76 -8.76
N TYR A 113 -9.81 13.61 -9.10
CA TYR A 113 -10.23 12.85 -10.26
C TYR A 113 -11.72 12.44 -10.16
N LEU A 114 -12.09 11.72 -9.09
CA LEU A 114 -13.41 11.12 -8.93
C LEU A 114 -14.55 12.15 -8.85
N PHE A 115 -14.31 13.30 -8.21
CA PHE A 115 -15.36 14.28 -7.92
C PHE A 115 -15.33 15.53 -8.79
N VAL A 116 -14.21 15.81 -9.48
CA VAL A 116 -14.07 17.03 -10.29
C VAL A 116 -13.80 16.73 -11.75
N TYR A 117 -13.02 15.69 -12.06
CA TYR A 117 -12.65 15.37 -13.44
C TYR A 117 -13.60 14.37 -14.09
N ASP A 118 -13.77 13.18 -13.48
CA ASP A 118 -14.58 12.07 -13.99
C ASP A 118 -16.05 12.45 -14.23
N PRO A 119 -16.71 13.28 -13.40
CA PRO A 119 -18.10 13.69 -13.64
C PRO A 119 -18.31 14.63 -14.82
N ARG A 120 -17.25 15.14 -15.48
CA ARG A 120 -17.38 16.11 -16.58
C ARG A 120 -18.00 15.52 -17.84
N ASP A 121 -17.73 14.25 -18.10
CA ASP A 121 -18.09 13.58 -19.36
C ASP A 121 -19.29 12.62 -19.20
N GLY A 122 -19.98 12.65 -18.05
CA GLY A 122 -21.17 11.83 -17.79
C GLY A 122 -20.88 10.61 -16.91
N ALA A 123 -20.92 9.40 -17.47
CA ALA A 123 -20.80 8.14 -16.72
C ALA A 123 -19.50 8.10 -15.90
N THR A 124 -19.62 7.99 -14.57
CA THR A 124 -18.48 8.02 -13.64
C THR A 124 -18.14 6.62 -13.13
N LEU A 125 -16.88 6.43 -12.70
CA LEU A 125 -16.44 5.23 -12.01
C LEU A 125 -17.30 4.96 -10.77
N PHE A 126 -17.61 5.99 -9.99
CA PHE A 126 -18.44 5.85 -8.80
C PHE A 126 -19.89 5.49 -9.14
N ALA A 127 -20.46 6.05 -10.21
CA ALA A 127 -21.79 5.66 -10.68
C ALA A 127 -21.81 4.20 -11.18
N ALA A 128 -20.76 3.75 -11.87
CA ALA A 128 -20.64 2.38 -12.34
C ALA A 128 -20.54 1.37 -11.18
N LEU A 129 -19.87 1.74 -10.08
CA LEU A 129 -19.66 0.87 -8.92
C LEU A 129 -20.82 0.92 -7.91
N LEU A 130 -21.36 2.10 -7.65
CA LEU A 130 -22.27 2.36 -6.53
C LEU A 130 -23.66 2.82 -6.98
N GLY A 131 -23.89 2.92 -8.29
CA GLY A 131 -25.11 3.44 -8.90
C GLY A 131 -25.11 4.97 -9.03
N GLU A 132 -25.99 5.49 -9.88
CA GLU A 132 -26.15 6.94 -10.19
C GLU A 132 -26.39 7.82 -8.94
N ARG A 133 -26.90 7.23 -7.86
CA ARG A 133 -27.07 7.88 -6.55
C ARG A 133 -26.37 7.02 -5.49
N PRO A 134 -25.03 7.15 -5.36
CA PRO A 134 -24.25 6.31 -4.46
C PRO A 134 -24.78 6.39 -3.03
N PRO A 135 -25.14 5.25 -2.39
CA PRO A 135 -25.54 5.26 -1.00
C PRO A 135 -24.36 5.71 -0.12
N ALA A 136 -24.63 6.57 0.87
CA ALA A 136 -23.58 7.25 1.63
C ALA A 136 -22.61 6.30 2.35
N VAL A 137 -23.12 5.20 2.91
CA VAL A 137 -22.31 4.22 3.66
C VAL A 137 -21.36 3.44 2.73
N PRO A 138 -21.83 2.78 1.65
CA PRO A 138 -20.97 2.22 0.61
C PRO A 138 -19.94 3.20 0.03
N ALA A 139 -20.34 4.44 -0.25
CA ALA A 139 -19.43 5.45 -0.77
C ALA A 139 -18.32 5.79 0.24
N ALA A 140 -18.67 6.00 1.52
CA ALA A 140 -17.68 6.26 2.57
C ALA A 140 -16.71 5.08 2.75
N PHE A 141 -17.22 3.84 2.70
CA PHE A 141 -16.39 2.64 2.76
C PHE A 141 -15.45 2.53 1.56
N ALA A 142 -15.94 2.76 0.34
CA ALA A 142 -15.12 2.75 -0.87
C ALA A 142 -13.98 3.78 -0.79
N LEU A 143 -14.28 5.01 -0.34
CA LEU A 143 -13.29 6.05 -0.13
C LEU A 143 -12.24 5.67 0.93
N LEU A 144 -12.66 5.00 2.01
CA LEU A 144 -11.74 4.49 3.02
C LEU A 144 -10.78 3.42 2.46
N VAL A 145 -11.30 2.48 1.66
CA VAL A 145 -10.48 1.47 1.00
C VAL A 145 -9.52 2.11 0.00
N LEU A 146 -9.98 3.09 -0.78
CA LEU A 146 -9.13 3.83 -1.72
C LEU A 146 -8.04 4.64 -1.01
N TRP A 147 -8.34 5.22 0.15
CA TRP A 147 -7.33 5.84 1.01
C TRP A 147 -6.24 4.85 1.41
N ASP A 148 -6.61 3.66 1.90
CA ASP A 148 -5.63 2.65 2.31
C ASP A 148 -4.79 2.20 1.10
N VAL A 149 -5.41 1.99 -0.06
CA VAL A 149 -4.68 1.72 -1.33
C VAL A 149 -3.69 2.83 -1.63
N CYS A 150 -4.11 4.10 -1.67
CA CYS A 150 -3.22 5.24 -1.93
C CYS A 150 -2.05 5.32 -0.93
N TYR A 151 -2.32 5.08 0.35
CA TYR A 151 -1.29 5.04 1.38
C TYR A 151 -0.25 3.93 1.14
N ARG A 152 -0.69 2.71 0.79
CA ARG A 152 0.25 1.61 0.49
C ARG A 152 1.02 1.85 -0.81
N ILE A 153 0.38 2.43 -1.81
CA ILE A 153 1.04 2.87 -3.06
C ILE A 153 2.16 3.87 -2.75
N GLY A 154 1.85 4.93 -1.98
CA GLY A 154 2.84 5.92 -1.55
C GLY A 154 3.99 5.29 -0.76
N THR A 155 3.67 4.35 0.12
CA THR A 155 4.68 3.63 0.92
C THR A 155 5.57 2.73 0.07
N GLY A 156 4.99 1.99 -0.88
CA GLY A 156 5.75 1.14 -1.82
C GLY A 156 6.72 1.94 -2.68
N TRP A 157 6.29 3.12 -3.18
CA TRP A 157 7.17 4.04 -3.91
C TRP A 157 8.32 4.54 -3.05
N TRP A 158 8.02 5.02 -1.85
CA TRP A 158 9.07 5.52 -0.96
C TRP A 158 10.08 4.42 -0.59
N ALA A 159 9.60 3.21 -0.29
CA ALA A 159 10.46 2.06 -0.02
C ALA A 159 11.38 1.75 -1.21
N ALA A 160 10.89 1.82 -2.45
CA ALA A 160 11.70 1.61 -3.66
C ALA A 160 12.78 2.70 -3.82
N VAL A 161 12.41 3.97 -3.67
CA VAL A 161 13.35 5.11 -3.78
C VAL A 161 14.45 5.02 -2.73
N VAL A 162 14.10 4.77 -1.47
CA VAL A 162 15.07 4.66 -0.38
C VAL A 162 15.95 3.41 -0.54
N ALA A 163 15.41 2.32 -1.08
CA ALA A 163 16.20 1.13 -1.43
C ALA A 163 17.23 1.42 -2.53
N LEU A 164 16.87 2.16 -3.58
CA LEU A 164 17.82 2.57 -4.62
C LEU A 164 18.91 3.47 -4.05
N TRP A 165 18.52 4.50 -3.29
CA TRP A 165 19.48 5.38 -2.62
C TRP A 165 20.45 4.60 -1.73
N ARG A 166 19.95 3.67 -0.91
CA ARG A 166 20.76 2.80 -0.04
C ARG A 166 21.77 2.01 -0.87
N SER A 167 21.32 1.39 -1.95
CA SER A 167 22.13 0.51 -2.80
C SER A 167 23.22 1.28 -3.57
N LEU A 168 23.02 2.58 -3.82
CA LEU A 168 24.03 3.45 -4.42
C LEU A 168 25.00 4.08 -3.40
N THR A 169 24.62 4.13 -2.12
CA THR A 169 25.37 4.84 -1.09
C THR A 169 26.28 3.93 -0.27
N TYR A 170 25.88 2.67 -0.08
CA TYR A 170 26.55 1.74 0.83
C TYR A 170 26.99 0.46 0.12
N GLU A 171 28.05 -0.15 0.64
CA GLU A 171 28.48 -1.51 0.32
C GLU A 171 28.17 -2.41 1.51
N PHE A 172 27.74 -3.64 1.24
CA PHE A 172 27.29 -4.57 2.27
C PHE A 172 28.11 -5.86 2.24
N ASP A 173 28.23 -6.50 3.40
CA ASP A 173 28.66 -7.90 3.43
C ASP A 173 27.59 -8.79 2.75
N ALA A 174 27.99 -10.01 2.38
CA ALA A 174 27.14 -10.90 1.59
C ALA A 174 25.81 -11.25 2.28
N ASP A 175 25.80 -11.38 3.61
CA ASP A 175 24.62 -11.75 4.37
C ASP A 175 23.63 -10.58 4.42
N THR A 176 24.12 -9.38 4.74
CA THR A 176 23.31 -8.16 4.74
C THR A 176 22.78 -7.87 3.32
N ALA A 177 23.62 -8.01 2.29
CA ALA A 177 23.21 -7.81 0.90
C ALA A 177 22.10 -8.80 0.48
N ALA A 178 22.18 -10.07 0.91
CA ALA A 178 21.16 -11.07 0.62
C ALA A 178 19.82 -10.73 1.27
N VAL A 179 19.83 -10.24 2.52
CA VAL A 179 18.63 -9.76 3.23
C VAL A 179 18.02 -8.57 2.48
N LEU A 180 18.82 -7.58 2.10
CA LEU A 180 18.34 -6.37 1.41
C LEU A 180 17.81 -6.68 0.02
N ARG A 181 18.47 -7.55 -0.76
CA ARG A 181 17.93 -8.01 -2.06
C ARG A 181 16.60 -8.76 -1.88
N ALA A 182 16.42 -9.48 -0.78
CA ALA A 182 15.15 -10.14 -0.48
C ALA A 182 14.03 -9.14 -0.12
N VAL A 183 14.37 -8.01 0.51
CA VAL A 183 13.45 -6.88 0.73
C VAL A 183 13.06 -6.25 -0.60
N ASP A 184 14.04 -5.91 -1.44
CA ASP A 184 13.79 -5.20 -2.70
C ASP A 184 12.96 -6.04 -3.69
N ARG A 185 13.17 -7.37 -3.72
CA ARG A 185 12.30 -8.29 -4.49
C ARG A 185 10.85 -8.24 -4.02
N ARG A 186 10.60 -8.09 -2.72
CA ARG A 186 9.23 -7.95 -2.18
C ARG A 186 8.64 -6.58 -2.51
N THR A 187 9.45 -5.52 -2.52
CA THR A 187 9.02 -4.20 -3.01
C THR A 187 8.58 -4.26 -4.46
N LEU A 188 9.37 -4.93 -5.31
CA LEU A 188 9.01 -5.17 -6.71
C LEU A 188 7.72 -5.98 -6.82
N ALA A 189 7.59 -7.09 -6.07
CA ALA A 189 6.40 -7.92 -6.08
C ALA A 189 5.15 -7.15 -5.64
N PHE A 190 5.24 -6.35 -4.58
CA PHE A 190 4.14 -5.49 -4.13
C PHE A 190 3.76 -4.44 -5.18
N GLY A 191 4.74 -3.78 -5.80
CA GLY A 191 4.49 -2.87 -6.93
C GLY A 191 3.74 -3.57 -8.07
N ALA A 192 4.17 -4.77 -8.46
CA ALA A 192 3.52 -5.53 -9.53
C ALA A 192 2.08 -5.94 -9.20
N VAL A 193 1.78 -6.31 -7.95
CA VAL A 193 0.43 -6.70 -7.48
C VAL A 193 -0.61 -5.61 -7.74
N GLN A 194 -0.23 -4.33 -7.72
CA GLN A 194 -1.16 -3.24 -7.98
C GLN A 194 -1.74 -3.24 -9.40
N SER A 195 -1.09 -3.94 -10.35
CA SER A 195 -1.62 -4.14 -11.71
C SER A 195 -2.98 -4.83 -11.73
N VAL A 196 -3.34 -5.55 -10.66
CA VAL A 196 -4.66 -6.17 -10.48
C VAL A 196 -5.80 -5.13 -10.53
N LEU A 197 -5.51 -3.85 -10.26
CA LEU A 197 -6.50 -2.77 -10.34
C LEU A 197 -6.79 -2.31 -11.78
N LEU A 198 -5.87 -2.55 -12.72
CA LEU A 198 -5.94 -2.03 -14.09
C LEU A 198 -7.22 -2.43 -14.85
N PRO A 199 -7.70 -3.69 -14.79
CA PRO A 199 -8.93 -4.07 -15.49
C PRO A 199 -10.15 -3.26 -15.04
N PHE A 200 -10.18 -2.82 -13.78
CA PHE A 200 -11.32 -2.11 -13.20
C PHE A 200 -11.30 -0.60 -13.47
N VAL A 201 -10.16 -0.06 -13.90
CA VAL A 201 -10.02 1.36 -14.26
C VAL A 201 -9.73 1.56 -15.75
N TRP A 202 -9.82 0.50 -16.57
CA TRP A 202 -9.38 0.51 -17.97
C TRP A 202 -10.08 1.57 -18.83
N THR A 203 -11.35 1.84 -18.53
CA THR A 203 -12.17 2.87 -19.19
C THR A 203 -11.91 4.28 -18.69
N HIS A 204 -11.01 4.47 -17.74
CA HIS A 204 -10.66 5.74 -17.10
C HIS A 204 -9.18 6.05 -17.36
N PRO A 205 -8.82 6.58 -18.55
CA PRO A 205 -7.43 6.71 -18.98
C PRO A 205 -6.49 7.41 -17.99
N PRO A 206 -6.90 8.50 -17.29
CA PRO A 206 -6.04 9.11 -16.28
C PRO A 206 -5.69 8.15 -15.12
N LEU A 207 -6.64 7.31 -14.69
CA LEU A 207 -6.39 6.29 -13.66
C LEU A 207 -5.52 5.15 -14.19
N VAL A 208 -5.71 4.72 -15.44
CA VAL A 208 -4.82 3.73 -16.09
C VAL A 208 -3.38 4.24 -16.10
N VAL A 209 -3.17 5.49 -16.52
CA VAL A 209 -1.83 6.12 -16.55
C VAL A 209 -1.25 6.22 -15.14
N ALA A 210 -2.06 6.63 -14.15
CA ALA A 210 -1.61 6.73 -12.77
C ALA A 210 -1.17 5.37 -12.19
N VAL A 211 -1.99 4.33 -12.34
CA VAL A 211 -1.71 2.99 -11.82
C VAL A 211 -0.57 2.34 -12.59
N ALA A 212 -0.66 2.25 -13.92
CA ALA A 212 0.36 1.59 -14.74
C ALA A 212 1.70 2.33 -14.69
N GLY A 213 1.67 3.67 -14.70
CA GLY A 213 2.85 4.51 -14.56
C GLY A 213 3.53 4.32 -13.21
N HIS A 214 2.75 4.24 -12.12
CA HIS A 214 3.29 3.92 -10.79
C HIS A 214 3.91 2.53 -10.74
N VAL A 215 3.20 1.50 -11.24
CA VAL A 215 3.72 0.12 -11.31
C VAL A 215 5.06 0.09 -12.05
N ALA A 216 5.11 0.70 -13.23
CA ALA A 216 6.34 0.78 -14.03
C ALA A 216 7.47 1.50 -13.27
N ALA A 217 7.16 2.64 -12.64
CA ALA A 217 8.13 3.40 -11.86
C ALA A 217 8.71 2.57 -10.69
N VAL A 218 7.85 1.91 -9.90
CA VAL A 218 8.29 1.05 -8.79
C VAL A 218 9.14 -0.11 -9.30
N VAL A 219 8.69 -0.80 -10.36
CA VAL A 219 9.45 -1.93 -10.93
C VAL A 219 10.82 -1.49 -11.41
N LEU A 220 10.92 -0.36 -12.12
CA LEU A 220 12.19 0.18 -12.62
C LEU A 220 13.13 0.55 -11.47
N VAL A 221 12.63 1.30 -10.48
CA VAL A 221 13.45 1.78 -9.36
C VAL A 221 13.88 0.63 -8.45
N ALA A 222 12.97 -0.30 -8.12
CA ALA A 222 13.29 -1.48 -7.31
C ALA A 222 14.26 -2.42 -8.03
N THR A 223 14.13 -2.59 -9.35
CA THR A 223 15.10 -3.36 -10.14
C THR A 223 16.47 -2.66 -10.15
N GLY A 224 16.49 -1.33 -10.29
CA GLY A 224 17.72 -0.54 -10.16
C GLY A 224 18.41 -0.76 -8.82
N ALA A 225 17.65 -0.76 -7.72
CA ALA A 225 18.17 -1.05 -6.37
C ALA A 225 18.79 -2.46 -6.27
N LEU A 226 18.09 -3.47 -6.81
CA LEU A 226 18.57 -4.86 -6.83
C LEU A 226 19.89 -5.00 -7.58
N LEU A 227 20.02 -4.34 -8.73
CA LEU A 227 21.23 -4.38 -9.56
C LEU A 227 22.37 -3.56 -8.96
N ALA A 228 22.06 -2.48 -8.25
CA ALA A 228 23.04 -1.60 -7.62
C ALA A 228 23.55 -2.14 -6.27
N THR A 229 22.80 -3.01 -5.59
CA THR A 229 23.21 -3.57 -4.30
C THR A 229 24.47 -4.41 -4.50
N LYS A 230 25.59 -3.97 -3.94
CA LYS A 230 26.87 -4.67 -3.94
C LYS A 230 27.05 -5.37 -2.61
#